data_AF-A0A6I6HJ86-F1
#
_entry.id   AF-A0A6I6HJ86-F1
#
_cell.length_a   1.000
_cell.length_b   1.000
_cell.length_c   1.000
_cell.angle_alpha   90.00
_cell.angle_beta   90.00
_cell.angle_gamma   90.00
#
_symmetry.space_group_name_H-M   'P 1'
#
loop_
_entity.id
_entity.type
_entity.pdbx_description
1 polymer ?
#
loop_
_entity_poly.entity_id
_entity_poly.type
_entity_poly.pdbx_seq_one_letter_code
_entity_poly.pdbx_strand_id
1 'polypeptide(L)'
;MTEPSLKPDYHTWVGAFVSEWLRLAEGQADPEELHEQAMTLFRVVGDQPAEEIALKHFNSYPDPEDRVRDPEGAFAELAAELGIIKRGDRLDDMQMDFAFGVVDLCAAIGDRYGDKAYGNAGDHIRSVYGPV
;
A
#
# COMPACT_ATOMS: atom_id res chain seq x y z
N MET A 1 -42.88 -4.55 5.85
CA MET A 1 -42.02 -4.62 7.03
C MET A 1 -40.66 -5.06 6.55
N THR A 2 -39.75 -4.11 6.32
CA THR A 2 -38.35 -4.40 6.00
C THR A 2 -37.65 -4.73 7.32
N GLU A 3 -37.02 -5.89 7.41
CA GLU A 3 -36.22 -6.28 8.58
C GLU A 3 -35.16 -5.21 8.87
N PRO A 4 -34.87 -4.90 10.14
CA PRO A 4 -33.76 -4.03 10.46
C PRO A 4 -32.48 -4.75 10.02
N SER A 5 -31.81 -4.20 9.00
CA SER A 5 -30.46 -4.63 8.62
C SER A 5 -29.58 -4.52 9.86
N LEU A 6 -29.25 -5.66 10.48
CA LEU A 6 -28.31 -5.72 11.58
C LEU A 6 -26.96 -5.32 11.00
N LYS A 7 -26.44 -4.17 11.45
CA LYS A 7 -25.07 -3.76 11.13
C LYS A 7 -24.14 -4.94 11.45
N PRO A 8 -23.28 -5.36 10.49
CA PRO A 8 -22.31 -6.40 10.76
C PRO A 8 -21.43 -6.02 11.95
N ASP A 9 -20.98 -7.05 12.67
CA ASP A 9 -20.01 -6.88 13.75
C ASP A 9 -18.75 -6.17 13.21
N TYR A 10 -18.21 -5.26 14.04
CA TYR A 10 -17.07 -4.41 13.70
C TYR A 10 -15.85 -5.22 13.22
N HIS A 11 -15.49 -6.26 13.99
CA HIS A 11 -14.32 -7.07 13.66
C HIS A 11 -14.53 -7.86 12.37
N THR A 12 -15.76 -8.35 12.18
CA THR A 12 -16.16 -9.07 10.97
C THR A 12 -16.11 -8.18 9.74
N TRP A 13 -16.60 -6.94 9.82
CA TRP A 13 -16.57 -5.98 8.71
C TRP A 13 -15.14 -5.57 8.35
N VAL A 14 -14.33 -5.22 9.37
CA VAL A 14 -12.93 -4.84 9.17
C VAL A 14 -12.13 -5.98 8.55
N GLY A 15 -12.31 -7.22 9.04
CA GLY A 15 -11.63 -8.39 8.48
C GLY A 15 -12.00 -8.63 7.02
N ALA A 16 -13.29 -8.48 6.66
CA ALA A 16 -13.76 -8.66 5.29
C ALA A 16 -13.20 -7.57 4.35
N PHE A 17 -13.15 -6.31 4.79
CA PHE A 17 -12.56 -5.21 4.03
C PHE A 17 -11.08 -5.45 3.76
N VAL A 18 -10.28 -5.79 4.78
CA VAL A 18 -8.84 -6.04 4.65
C VAL A 18 -8.59 -7.24 3.73
N SER A 19 -9.36 -8.31 3.90
CA SER A 19 -9.22 -9.52 3.07
C SER A 19 -9.53 -9.25 1.60
N GLU A 20 -10.59 -8.51 1.31
CA GLU A 20 -10.97 -8.18 -0.07
C GLU A 20 -9.97 -7.22 -0.70
N TRP A 21 -9.50 -6.21 0.03
CA TRP A 21 -8.49 -5.30 -0.51
C TRP A 21 -7.17 -6.05 -0.77
N LEU A 22 -6.68 -6.87 0.16
CA LEU A 22 -5.51 -7.72 -0.10
C LEU A 22 -5.72 -8.62 -1.32
N ARG A 23 -6.91 -9.19 -1.50
CA ARG A 23 -7.22 -10.00 -2.69
C ARG A 23 -7.14 -9.18 -3.98
N LEU A 24 -7.67 -7.95 -3.98
CA LEU A 24 -7.60 -7.03 -5.12
C LEU A 24 -6.17 -6.58 -5.43
N ALA A 25 -5.36 -6.43 -4.38
CA ALA A 25 -3.95 -6.07 -4.46
C ALA A 25 -3.03 -7.30 -4.61
N GLU A 26 -3.54 -8.52 -4.84
CA GLU A 26 -2.74 -9.76 -4.92
C GLU A 26 -1.79 -10.00 -3.72
N GLY A 27 -2.19 -9.53 -2.53
CA GLY A 27 -1.44 -9.65 -1.27
C GLY A 27 -0.38 -8.56 -1.08
N GLN A 28 -0.32 -7.58 -1.98
CA GLN A 28 0.79 -6.68 -2.17
C GLN A 28 0.53 -5.31 -1.49
N ALA A 29 -0.07 -5.33 -0.30
CA ALA A 29 -0.42 -4.17 0.52
C ALA A 29 -0.18 -4.47 2.01
N ASP A 30 0.05 -3.44 2.82
CA ASP A 30 0.28 -3.58 4.26
C ASP A 30 -1.02 -3.86 5.02
N PRO A 31 -1.23 -5.06 5.58
CA PRO A 31 -2.47 -5.41 6.28
C PRO A 31 -2.72 -4.56 7.53
N GLU A 32 -1.70 -4.03 8.19
CA GLU A 32 -1.86 -3.18 9.38
C GLU A 32 -2.39 -1.80 9.00
N GLU A 33 -1.81 -1.18 7.95
CA GLU A 33 -2.31 0.09 7.42
C GLU A 33 -3.74 -0.05 6.90
N LEU A 34 -4.02 -1.13 6.15
CA LEU A 34 -5.36 -1.47 5.69
C LEU A 34 -6.34 -1.63 6.85
N HIS A 35 -5.90 -2.23 7.96
CA HIS A 35 -6.72 -2.40 9.15
C HIS A 35 -7.09 -1.03 9.73
N GLU A 36 -6.14 -0.14 9.96
CA GLU A 36 -6.39 1.21 10.51
C GLU A 36 -7.36 2.02 9.66
N GLN A 37 -7.21 1.96 8.34
CA GLN A 37 -8.11 2.61 7.40
C GLN A 37 -9.53 2.02 7.47
N ALA A 38 -9.65 0.68 7.54
CA ALA A 38 -10.92 -0.01 7.72
C ALA A 38 -11.64 0.41 9.01
N MET A 39 -10.90 0.59 10.11
CA MET A 39 -11.48 1.06 11.39
C MET A 39 -12.12 2.45 11.25
N THR A 40 -11.49 3.33 10.47
CA THR A 40 -11.98 4.68 10.22
C THR A 40 -13.21 4.64 9.30
N LEU A 41 -13.16 3.84 8.23
CA LEU A 41 -14.25 3.68 7.28
C LEU A 41 -15.50 3.06 7.92
N PHE A 42 -15.36 2.06 8.80
CA PHE A 42 -16.50 1.43 9.47
C PHE A 42 -17.41 2.42 10.19
N ARG A 43 -16.84 3.49 10.78
CA ARG A 43 -17.60 4.53 11.48
C ARG A 43 -18.56 5.28 10.56
N VAL A 44 -18.23 5.36 9.27
CA VAL A 44 -18.95 6.14 8.25
C VAL A 44 -19.83 5.24 7.38
N VAL A 45 -19.31 4.07 6.99
CA VAL A 45 -19.92 3.19 5.97
C VAL A 45 -20.09 1.73 6.42
N GLY A 46 -19.99 1.45 7.73
CA GLY A 46 -20.10 0.08 8.26
C GLY A 46 -21.50 -0.56 8.15
N ASP A 47 -22.50 0.15 7.62
CA ASP A 47 -23.78 -0.40 7.20
C ASP A 47 -23.78 -0.98 5.77
N GLN A 48 -22.75 -0.67 4.98
CA GLN A 48 -22.58 -1.17 3.62
C GLN A 48 -21.70 -2.43 3.59
N PRO A 49 -21.79 -3.27 2.54
CA PRO A 49 -20.91 -4.44 2.40
C PRO A 49 -19.44 -4.05 2.36
N ALA A 50 -18.62 -4.70 3.19
CA ALA A 50 -17.19 -4.38 3.35
C ALA A 50 -16.42 -4.55 2.04
N GLU A 51 -16.77 -5.57 1.25
CA GLU A 51 -16.15 -5.92 -0.02
C GLU A 51 -16.42 -4.86 -1.09
N GLU A 52 -17.64 -4.31 -1.12
CA GLU A 52 -17.98 -3.21 -2.03
C GLU A 52 -17.25 -1.93 -1.66
N ILE A 53 -17.09 -1.66 -0.36
CA ILE A 53 -16.30 -0.52 0.11
C ILE A 53 -14.82 -0.73 -0.20
N ALA A 54 -14.27 -1.94 -0.02
CA ALA A 54 -12.90 -2.28 -0.38
C ALA A 54 -12.64 -2.06 -1.88
N LEU A 55 -13.55 -2.49 -2.75
CA LEU A 55 -13.45 -2.25 -4.20
C LEU A 55 -13.50 -0.77 -4.55
N LYS A 56 -14.43 -0.01 -3.97
CA LYS A 56 -14.51 1.45 -4.19
C LYS A 56 -13.26 2.16 -3.67
N HIS A 57 -12.77 1.76 -2.51
CA HIS A 57 -11.58 2.30 -1.87
C HIS A 57 -10.34 2.01 -2.73
N PHE A 58 -10.14 0.75 -3.12
CA PHE A 58 -9.09 0.31 -4.03
C PHE A 58 -9.09 1.11 -5.35
N ASN A 59 -10.27 1.35 -5.94
CA ASN A 59 -10.40 2.12 -7.17
C ASN A 59 -10.27 3.64 -6.97
N SER A 60 -10.32 4.13 -5.74
CA SER A 60 -10.18 5.57 -5.43
C SER A 60 -8.72 6.06 -5.48
N TYR A 61 -7.75 5.14 -5.46
CA TYR A 61 -6.35 5.44 -5.75
C TYR A 61 -6.17 5.56 -7.26
N PRO A 62 -5.87 6.74 -7.81
CA PRO A 62 -5.92 6.98 -9.25
C PRO A 62 -4.88 6.18 -10.05
N ASP A 63 -3.71 5.88 -9.48
CA ASP A 63 -2.63 5.15 -10.15
C ASP A 63 -2.43 3.74 -9.56
N PRO A 64 -2.28 2.68 -10.38
CA PRO A 64 -2.05 1.31 -9.91
C PRO A 64 -0.79 1.12 -9.06
N GLU A 65 0.23 1.94 -9.30
CA GLU A 65 1.50 1.95 -8.56
C GLU A 65 1.31 2.44 -7.10
N ASP A 66 0.28 3.25 -6.83
CA ASP A 66 -0.08 3.68 -5.47
C ASP A 66 -0.85 2.60 -4.69
N ARG A 67 -1.29 1.51 -5.37
CA ARG A 67 -2.18 0.48 -4.80
C ARG A 67 -1.44 -0.73 -4.25
N VAL A 68 -0.15 -0.84 -4.55
CA VAL A 68 0.69 -2.01 -4.29
C VAL A 68 2.11 -1.57 -3.94
N ARG A 69 2.60 -1.91 -2.74
CA ARG A 69 3.99 -1.66 -2.37
C ARG A 69 4.86 -2.79 -2.95
N ASP A 70 5.42 -2.57 -4.14
CA ASP A 70 6.37 -3.49 -4.78
C ASP A 70 7.67 -2.77 -5.20
N PRO A 71 8.52 -2.39 -4.23
CA PRO A 71 9.81 -1.76 -4.50
C PRO A 71 10.73 -2.66 -5.34
N GLU A 72 10.71 -3.98 -5.11
CA GLU A 72 11.55 -4.92 -5.88
C GLU A 72 11.15 -4.94 -7.36
N GLY A 73 9.84 -5.03 -7.65
CA GLY A 73 9.32 -4.97 -9.01
C GLY A 73 9.62 -3.64 -9.69
N ALA A 74 9.46 -2.51 -8.98
CA ALA A 74 9.78 -1.19 -9.50
C ALA A 74 11.26 -1.05 -9.87
N PHE A 75 12.18 -1.55 -9.03
CA PHE A 75 13.61 -1.53 -9.34
C PHE A 75 13.97 -2.47 -10.50
N ALA A 76 13.35 -3.65 -10.57
CA ALA A 76 13.58 -4.60 -11.66
C ALA A 76 13.12 -4.05 -13.02
N GLU A 77 11.94 -3.41 -13.08
CA GLU A 77 11.46 -2.75 -14.30
C GLU A 77 12.37 -1.58 -14.71
N LEU A 78 12.78 -0.73 -13.76
CA LEU A 78 13.75 0.34 -14.05
C LEU A 78 15.08 -0.20 -14.57
N ALA A 79 15.60 -1.27 -13.97
CA ALA A 79 16.83 -1.92 -14.43
C ALA A 79 16.67 -2.54 -15.83
N ALA A 80 15.49 -3.09 -16.14
CA ALA A 80 15.18 -3.60 -17.47
C ALA A 80 15.07 -2.48 -18.52
N GLU A 81 14.45 -1.35 -18.19
CA GLU A 81 14.37 -0.16 -19.05
C GLU A 81 15.75 0.40 -19.38
N LEU A 82 16.67 0.38 -18.40
CA LEU A 82 18.06 0.81 -18.57
C LEU A 82 18.96 -0.26 -19.23
N GLY A 83 18.43 -1.46 -19.50
CA GLY A 83 19.16 -2.56 -20.15
C GLY A 83 20.21 -3.23 -19.24
N ILE A 84 20.10 -3.07 -17.92
CA ILE A 84 20.97 -3.72 -16.92
C ILE A 84 20.61 -5.20 -16.82
N ILE A 85 19.32 -5.52 -16.86
CA ILE A 85 18.77 -6.89 -16.90
C ILE A 85 17.78 -7.03 -18.05
N LYS A 86 17.29 -8.24 -18.34
CA LYS A 86 16.16 -8.41 -19.27
C LYS A 86 14.85 -8.20 -18.53
N ARG A 87 13.82 -7.80 -19.28
CA ARG A 87 12.46 -7.70 -18.74
C ARG A 87 11.99 -9.06 -18.19
N GLY A 88 11.52 -9.06 -16.94
CA GLY A 88 11.09 -10.26 -16.21
C GLY A 88 12.21 -10.99 -15.47
N ASP A 89 13.48 -10.58 -15.61
CA ASP A 89 14.55 -11.05 -14.73
C ASP A 89 14.43 -10.37 -13.36
N ARG A 90 14.93 -11.02 -12.30
CA ARG A 90 15.03 -10.43 -10.96
C ARG A 90 16.39 -9.76 -10.79
N LEU A 91 16.43 -8.73 -9.95
CA LEU A 91 17.68 -8.21 -9.40
C LEU A 91 18.30 -9.22 -8.44
N ASP A 92 19.62 -9.28 -8.40
CA ASP A 92 20.33 -10.02 -7.37
C ASP A 92 20.39 -9.24 -6.05
N ASP A 93 20.78 -9.92 -4.96
CA ASP A 93 20.83 -9.34 -3.61
C ASP A 93 21.69 -8.07 -3.54
N MET A 94 22.82 -8.03 -4.25
CA MET A 94 23.72 -6.86 -4.23
C MET A 94 23.11 -5.66 -4.97
N GLN A 95 22.40 -5.92 -6.06
CA GLN A 95 21.67 -4.90 -6.81
C GLN A 95 20.49 -4.35 -5.99
N MET A 96 19.77 -5.22 -5.28
CA MET A 96 18.70 -4.83 -4.37
C MET A 96 19.22 -3.98 -3.21
N ASP A 97 20.30 -4.42 -2.54
CA ASP A 97 20.95 -3.66 -1.47
C ASP A 97 21.39 -2.27 -1.94
N PHE A 98 21.94 -2.17 -3.16
CA PHE A 98 22.31 -0.90 -3.76
C PHE A 98 21.09 0.00 -3.99
N ALA A 99 20.00 -0.54 -4.55
CA ALA A 99 18.78 0.22 -4.80
C ALA A 99 18.17 0.76 -3.49
N PHE A 100 18.06 -0.08 -2.45
CA PHE A 100 17.60 0.36 -1.13
C PHE A 100 18.54 1.41 -0.51
N GLY A 101 19.85 1.27 -0.68
CA GLY A 101 20.81 2.29 -0.24
C GLY A 101 20.60 3.65 -0.91
N VAL A 102 20.23 3.67 -2.20
CA VAL A 102 19.86 4.92 -2.91
C VAL A 102 18.57 5.51 -2.36
N VAL A 103 17.55 4.67 -2.09
CA VAL A 103 16.30 5.11 -1.45
C VAL A 103 16.58 5.76 -0.09
N ASP A 104 17.43 5.16 0.73
CA ASP A 104 17.81 5.71 2.03
C ASP A 104 18.54 7.05 1.92
N LEU A 105 19.42 7.22 0.93
CA LEU A 105 20.09 8.50 0.67
C LEU A 105 19.08 9.60 0.31
N CYS A 106 18.09 9.27 -0.53
CA CYS A 106 17.01 10.19 -0.89
C CYS A 106 16.11 10.50 0.31
N ALA A 107 15.73 9.49 1.08
CA ALA A 107 14.91 9.64 2.27
C ALA A 107 15.61 10.52 3.31
N ALA A 108 16.92 10.36 3.52
CA ALA A 108 17.71 11.19 4.43
C ALA A 108 17.72 12.67 4.04
N ILE A 109 17.59 13.01 2.75
CA ILE A 109 17.38 14.39 2.31
C ILE A 109 15.98 14.86 2.71
N GLY A 110 14.97 14.01 2.50
CA GLY A 110 13.56 14.24 2.82
C GLY A 110 13.27 14.41 4.31
N ASP A 111 14.05 13.77 5.20
CA ASP A 111 13.92 13.88 6.66
C ASP A 111 13.99 15.34 7.16
N ARG A 112 14.65 16.23 6.40
CA ARG A 112 14.76 17.67 6.71
C ARG A 112 13.52 18.47 6.31
N TYR A 113 12.61 17.89 5.55
CA TYR A 113 11.44 18.54 4.97
C TYR A 113 10.17 17.84 5.47
N GLY A 114 9.66 18.31 6.61
CA GLY A 114 8.45 17.78 7.22
C GLY A 114 7.85 18.70 8.28
N ASP A 115 6.60 18.42 8.62
CA ASP A 115 5.82 19.05 9.68
C ASP A 115 5.39 17.94 10.65
N LYS A 116 5.44 18.21 11.96
CA LYS A 116 4.98 17.30 13.01
C LYS A 116 3.54 16.80 12.82
N ALA A 117 2.70 17.55 12.10
CA ALA A 117 1.31 17.20 11.83
C ALA A 117 1.11 16.25 10.63
N TYR A 118 2.05 16.24 9.67
CA TYR A 118 1.87 15.56 8.37
C TYR A 118 3.00 14.59 8.01
N GLY A 119 3.98 14.40 8.88
CA GLY A 119 5.17 13.57 8.61
C GLY A 119 6.22 14.30 7.79
N ASN A 120 7.20 13.56 7.28
CA ASN A 120 8.28 14.10 6.47
C ASN A 120 8.42 13.33 5.14
N ALA A 121 9.03 13.98 4.13
CA ALA A 121 9.20 13.39 2.81
C ALA A 121 10.07 12.12 2.83
N GLY A 122 10.97 11.98 3.79
CA GLY A 122 11.77 10.77 3.99
C GLY A 122 10.95 9.59 4.46
N ASP A 123 10.02 9.79 5.39
CA ASP A 123 9.07 8.75 5.83
C ASP A 123 8.24 8.24 4.65
N HIS A 124 7.78 9.16 3.80
CA HIS A 124 7.02 8.81 2.60
C HIS A 124 7.87 8.06 1.56
N ILE A 125 9.12 8.47 1.32
CA ILE A 125 10.01 7.74 0.40
C ILE A 125 10.24 6.31 0.90
N ARG A 126 10.44 6.12 2.20
CA ARG A 126 10.62 4.77 2.79
C ARG A 126 9.34 3.95 2.74
N SER A 127 8.17 4.57 2.91
CA SER A 127 6.89 3.86 2.80
C SER A 127 6.66 3.34 1.39
N VAL A 128 7.12 4.06 0.35
CA VAL A 128 6.95 3.64 -1.05
C VAL A 128 8.07 2.68 -1.50
N TYR A 129 9.34 3.02 -1.27
CA TYR A 129 10.47 2.31 -1.87
C TYR A 129 11.41 1.60 -0.88
N GLY A 130 11.15 1.69 0.42
CA GLY A 130 11.97 1.01 1.43
C GLY A 130 11.81 -0.51 1.37
N PRO A 131 12.66 -1.28 2.06
CA PRO A 131 12.52 -2.74 2.18
C PRO A 131 11.23 -3.12 2.91
N VAL A 132 10.63 -4.26 2.50
CA VAL A 132 9.41 -4.84 3.10
C VAL A 132 9.76 -5.67 4.32
#